data_AF-A0A1V9QT35-F1
#
_entry.id   AF-A0A1V9QT35-F1
#
_cell.length_a   1.000
_cell.length_b   1.000
_cell.length_c   1.000
_cell.angle_alpha   90.00
_cell.angle_beta   90.00
_cell.angle_gamma   90.00
#
_symmetry.space_group_name_H-M   'P 1'
#
loop_
_entity.id
_entity.type
_entity.pdbx_description
1 polymer ?
#
loop_
_entity_poly.entity_id
_entity_poly.type
_entity_poly.pdbx_seq_one_letter_code
_entity_poly.pdbx_strand_id
1 'polypeptide(L)'
;MIRSELLKLKSSPTIYLLVSFTIFEIASAYGYLYWHRNLLTYKNVVLVFALAYPSLISVVTNICFEQEREANNFQEVRKYSQVKLLTIKTLILDLLLWWISFFVWWIISYSIAQVKLGIISGIAMWLLIVLLNHSHMFLYMVTNKYINLVFSLVEILFIIFASNKTLMSAYWCFVAWPINYLIHADNSKLYFSTMWILILTILDYFIFRSIELERID
;
A
#
# COMPACT_ATOMS: atom_id res chain seq x y z
N MET A 1 22.52 8.30 -0.87
CA MET A 1 21.63 7.16 -1.19
C MET A 1 20.18 7.60 -1.35
N ILE A 2 19.53 8.14 -0.30
CA ILE A 2 18.15 8.66 -0.36
C ILE A 2 17.92 9.61 -1.55
N ARG A 3 18.81 10.59 -1.76
CA ARG A 3 18.72 11.52 -2.91
C ARG A 3 18.71 10.81 -4.26
N SER A 4 19.45 9.70 -4.41
CA SER A 4 19.47 8.91 -5.65
C SER A 4 18.15 8.19 -5.87
N GLU A 5 17.60 7.57 -4.83
CA GLU A 5 16.29 6.89 -4.91
C GLU A 5 15.15 7.87 -5.19
N LEU A 6 15.18 9.06 -4.57
CA LEU A 6 14.23 10.12 -4.89
C LEU A 6 14.34 10.60 -6.36
N LEU A 7 15.55 10.67 -6.90
CA LEU A 7 15.76 11.02 -8.32
C LEU A 7 15.30 9.91 -9.26
N LYS A 8 15.48 8.65 -8.90
CA LYS A 8 14.94 7.50 -9.64
C LYS A 8 13.41 7.50 -9.66
N LEU A 9 12.78 7.91 -8.57
CA LEU A 9 11.32 8.02 -8.49
C LEU A 9 10.80 9.25 -9.24
N LYS A 10 11.57 10.34 -9.28
CA LYS A 10 11.22 11.55 -10.04
C LYS A 10 11.03 11.21 -11.52
N SER A 11 9.83 11.44 -12.04
CA SER A 11 9.43 11.09 -13.42
C SER A 11 9.42 9.59 -13.73
N SER A 12 9.28 8.74 -12.71
CA SER A 12 9.08 7.30 -12.90
C SER A 12 7.62 6.97 -13.27
N PRO A 13 7.40 5.85 -13.98
CA PRO A 13 6.04 5.32 -14.20
C PRO A 13 5.28 5.11 -12.89
N THR A 14 5.97 4.76 -11.81
CA THR A 14 5.38 4.63 -10.46
C THR A 14 4.73 5.92 -9.98
N ILE A 15 5.43 7.06 -10.05
CA ILE A 15 4.84 8.35 -9.63
C ILE A 15 3.69 8.72 -10.56
N TYR A 16 3.83 8.55 -11.88
CA TYR A 16 2.75 8.88 -12.80
C TYR A 16 1.48 8.07 -12.53
N LEU A 17 1.63 6.77 -12.27
CA LEU A 17 0.51 5.89 -11.93
C LEU A 17 -0.17 6.33 -10.63
N LEU A 18 0.61 6.56 -9.57
CA LEU A 18 0.09 6.99 -8.26
C LEU A 18 -0.62 8.35 -8.35
N VAL A 19 -0.03 9.34 -9.02
CA VAL A 19 -0.64 10.67 -9.19
C VAL A 19 -1.92 10.58 -10.03
N SER A 20 -1.91 9.82 -11.12
CA SER A 20 -3.09 9.64 -11.98
C SER A 20 -4.24 8.99 -11.22
N PHE A 21 -3.93 7.94 -10.43
CA PHE A 21 -4.91 7.30 -9.56
C PHE A 21 -5.44 8.26 -8.50
N THR A 22 -4.57 9.05 -7.87
CA THR A 22 -4.94 10.03 -6.83
C THR A 22 -5.89 11.09 -7.39
N ILE A 23 -5.61 11.63 -8.57
CA ILE A 23 -6.47 12.61 -9.24
C ILE A 23 -7.83 11.99 -9.54
N PHE A 24 -7.84 10.76 -10.06
CA PHE A 24 -9.07 10.02 -10.31
C PHE A 24 -9.88 9.78 -9.03
N GLU A 25 -9.22 9.33 -7.96
CA GLU A 25 -9.81 9.08 -6.64
C GLU A 25 -10.45 10.35 -6.07
N ILE A 26 -9.71 11.47 -6.05
CA ILE A 26 -10.25 12.76 -5.59
C ILE A 26 -11.45 13.17 -6.44
N ALA A 27 -11.32 13.18 -7.77
CA ALA A 27 -12.36 13.69 -8.66
C ALA A 27 -13.67 12.90 -8.54
N SER A 28 -13.57 11.57 -8.52
CA SER A 28 -14.74 10.69 -8.48
C SER A 28 -15.34 10.54 -7.08
N ALA A 29 -14.51 10.36 -6.04
CA ALA A 29 -14.99 10.26 -4.66
C ALA A 29 -15.59 11.57 -4.17
N TYR A 30 -14.88 12.69 -4.36
CA TYR A 30 -15.40 14.01 -3.97
C TYR A 30 -16.67 14.33 -4.74
N GLY A 31 -16.66 14.13 -6.06
CA GLY A 31 -17.84 14.33 -6.90
C GLY A 31 -19.03 13.59 -6.31
N TYR A 32 -18.95 12.26 -6.23
CA TYR A 32 -20.09 11.45 -5.78
C TYR A 32 -20.57 11.80 -4.35
N LEU A 33 -19.65 12.03 -3.41
CA LEU A 33 -19.99 12.37 -2.02
C LEU A 33 -20.52 13.79 -1.82
N TYR A 34 -20.18 14.72 -2.73
CA TYR A 34 -20.72 16.07 -2.69
C TYR A 34 -22.25 16.07 -2.87
N TRP A 35 -22.75 15.24 -3.80
CA TRP A 35 -24.18 15.07 -4.06
C TRP A 35 -24.87 14.12 -3.07
N HIS A 36 -24.17 13.09 -2.58
CA HIS A 36 -24.76 12.05 -1.72
C HIS A 36 -24.15 12.03 -0.32
N ARG A 37 -24.52 13.03 0.50
CA ARG A 37 -23.98 13.26 1.86
C ARG A 37 -24.60 12.34 2.91
N ASN A 38 -24.38 11.03 2.79
CA ASN A 38 -24.79 10.02 3.77
C ASN A 38 -23.58 9.24 4.28
N LEU A 39 -23.58 8.94 5.59
CA LEU A 39 -22.58 8.11 6.26
C LEU A 39 -22.37 6.75 5.57
N LEU A 40 -23.45 6.08 5.20
CA LEU A 40 -23.37 4.77 4.53
C LEU A 40 -22.69 4.92 3.16
N THR A 41 -23.10 5.93 2.40
CA THR A 41 -22.52 6.25 1.09
C THR A 41 -21.03 6.56 1.21
N TYR A 42 -20.62 7.34 2.21
CA TYR A 42 -19.22 7.63 2.49
C TYR A 42 -18.40 6.35 2.69
N LYS A 43 -18.83 5.46 3.60
CA LYS A 43 -18.12 4.20 3.87
C LYS A 43 -18.03 3.31 2.63
N ASN A 44 -19.11 3.25 1.86
CA ASN A 44 -19.13 2.45 0.62
C ASN A 44 -18.16 3.00 -0.43
N VAL A 45 -18.05 4.32 -0.57
CA VAL A 45 -17.11 4.94 -1.51
C VAL A 45 -15.67 4.66 -1.09
N VAL A 46 -15.33 4.81 0.20
CA VAL A 46 -14.00 4.42 0.72
C VAL A 46 -13.70 2.96 0.40
N LEU A 47 -14.67 2.05 0.63
CA LEU A 47 -14.50 0.63 0.34
C LEU A 47 -14.29 0.35 -1.15
N VAL A 48 -14.99 1.05 -2.05
CA VAL A 48 -14.80 0.90 -3.49
C VAL A 48 -13.36 1.24 -3.90
N PHE A 49 -12.78 2.33 -3.36
CA PHE A 49 -11.37 2.63 -3.60
C PHE A 49 -10.43 1.65 -2.93
N ALA A 50 -10.77 1.14 -1.74
CA ALA A 50 -10.01 0.11 -1.08
C ALA A 50 -9.83 -1.15 -1.95
N LEU A 51 -10.85 -1.51 -2.75
CA LEU A 51 -10.77 -2.64 -3.69
C LEU A 51 -9.77 -2.42 -4.82
N ALA A 52 -9.41 -1.18 -5.16
CA ALA A 52 -8.45 -0.90 -6.21
C ALA A 52 -6.99 -1.00 -5.72
N TYR A 53 -6.75 -0.79 -4.41
CA TYR A 53 -5.40 -0.72 -3.86
C TYR A 53 -4.57 -2.00 -4.02
N PRO A 54 -5.07 -3.23 -3.80
CA PRO A 54 -4.26 -4.42 -3.99
C PRO A 54 -3.64 -4.49 -5.39
N SER A 55 -4.45 -4.30 -6.44
CA SER A 55 -3.97 -4.31 -7.81
C SER A 55 -3.03 -3.14 -8.12
N LEU A 56 -3.34 -1.94 -7.63
CA LEU A 56 -2.49 -0.77 -7.80
C LEU A 56 -1.11 -0.99 -7.19
N ILE A 57 -1.06 -1.47 -5.94
CA ILE A 57 0.20 -1.65 -5.21
C ILE A 57 1.00 -2.81 -5.79
N SER A 58 0.37 -3.92 -6.18
CA SER A 58 1.06 -5.01 -6.91
C SER A 58 1.77 -4.51 -8.17
N VAL A 59 1.11 -3.67 -8.98
CA VAL A 59 1.72 -3.05 -10.17
C VAL A 59 2.86 -2.10 -9.79
N VAL A 60 2.64 -1.23 -8.79
CA VAL A 60 3.66 -0.28 -8.30
C VAL A 60 4.91 -1.03 -7.84
N THR A 61 4.76 -2.07 -7.03
CA THR A 61 5.86 -2.88 -6.53
C THR A 61 6.60 -3.58 -7.67
N ASN A 62 5.88 -4.17 -8.62
CA ASN A 62 6.47 -4.80 -9.80
C ASN A 62 7.34 -3.81 -10.61
N ILE A 63 6.82 -2.61 -10.90
CA ILE A 63 7.55 -1.55 -11.63
C ILE A 63 8.79 -1.12 -10.83
N CYS A 64 8.66 -0.93 -9.52
CA CYS A 64 9.77 -0.52 -8.67
C CYS A 64 10.92 -1.53 -8.67
N PHE A 65 10.63 -2.84 -8.66
CA PHE A 65 11.66 -3.85 -8.74
C PHE A 65 12.24 -4.02 -10.14
N GLU A 66 11.43 -3.95 -11.19
CA GLU A 66 11.94 -3.97 -12.58
C GLU A 66 12.90 -2.79 -12.82
N GLN A 67 12.54 -1.60 -12.36
CA GLN A 67 13.43 -0.42 -12.39
C GLN A 67 14.75 -0.66 -11.65
N GLU A 68 14.72 -1.37 -10.52
CA GLU A 68 15.94 -1.65 -9.76
C GLU A 68 16.82 -2.71 -10.42
N ARG A 69 16.20 -3.71 -11.05
CA ARG A 69 16.91 -4.72 -11.84
C ARG A 69 17.60 -4.09 -13.04
N GLU A 70 16.93 -3.20 -13.76
CA GLU A 70 17.52 -2.47 -14.88
C GLU A 70 18.66 -1.56 -14.43
N ALA A 71 18.47 -0.77 -13.36
CA ALA A 71 19.52 0.10 -12.82
C ALA A 71 20.79 -0.68 -12.42
N ASN A 72 20.62 -1.87 -11.83
CA ASN A 72 21.73 -2.75 -11.45
C ASN A 72 22.44 -3.42 -12.65
N ASN A 73 21.79 -3.53 -13.80
CA ASN A 73 22.42 -4.05 -15.03
C ASN A 73 23.28 -2.98 -15.72
N PHE A 74 22.90 -1.70 -15.63
CA PHE A 74 23.59 -0.59 -16.31
C PHE A 74 24.68 0.08 -15.45
N GLN A 75 24.56 0.01 -14.13
CA GLN A 75 25.55 0.52 -13.20
C GLN A 75 26.19 -0.69 -12.51
N GLU A 76 27.52 -0.81 -12.49
CA GLU A 76 28.17 -1.73 -11.56
C GLU A 76 27.97 -1.23 -10.12
N VAL A 77 26.78 -1.43 -9.56
CA VAL A 77 26.40 -1.06 -8.19
C VAL A 77 27.08 -2.00 -7.17
N ARG A 78 28.30 -2.49 -7.44
CA ARG A 78 29.09 -3.31 -6.50
C ARG A 78 29.51 -2.52 -5.25
N LYS A 79 29.32 -1.20 -5.24
CA LYS A 79 29.73 -0.32 -4.14
C LYS A 79 28.73 -0.20 -2.98
N TYR A 80 27.46 -0.59 -3.17
CA TYR A 80 26.42 -0.40 -2.16
C TYR A 80 25.72 -1.72 -1.81
N SER A 81 25.43 -1.91 -0.53
CA SER A 81 24.64 -3.05 -0.04
C SER A 81 23.24 -3.02 -0.65
N GLN A 82 22.86 -4.10 -1.33
CA GLN A 82 21.54 -4.24 -1.95
C GLN A 82 20.42 -4.18 -0.93
N VAL A 83 20.64 -4.73 0.28
CA VAL A 83 19.70 -4.64 1.41
C VAL A 83 19.39 -3.19 1.74
N LYS A 84 20.43 -2.37 1.89
CA LYS A 84 20.24 -0.95 2.23
C LYS A 84 19.44 -0.25 1.14
N LEU A 85 19.67 -0.59 -0.12
CA LEU A 85 19.06 0.09 -1.26
C LEU A 85 17.56 -0.22 -1.36
N LEU A 86 17.20 -1.50 -1.26
CA LEU A 86 15.81 -1.94 -1.20
C LEU A 86 15.10 -1.38 0.03
N THR A 87 15.72 -1.42 1.22
CA THR A 87 15.14 -0.87 2.46
C THR A 87 14.89 0.64 2.39
N ILE A 88 15.78 1.41 1.76
CA ILE A 88 15.52 2.85 1.57
C ILE A 88 14.37 3.07 0.59
N LYS A 89 14.28 2.25 -0.46
CA LYS A 89 13.21 2.34 -1.45
C LYS A 89 11.84 2.03 -0.86
N THR A 90 11.76 0.97 -0.04
CA THR A 90 10.53 0.61 0.68
C THR A 90 10.07 1.76 1.57
N LEU A 91 10.97 2.34 2.37
CA LEU A 91 10.66 3.44 3.28
C LEU A 91 10.21 4.71 2.55
N ILE A 92 10.85 5.06 1.42
CA ILE A 92 10.42 6.20 0.60
C ILE A 92 9.03 5.95 0.02
N LEU A 93 8.76 4.72 -0.43
CA LEU A 93 7.48 4.35 -1.00
C LEU A 93 6.37 4.37 0.05
N ASP A 94 6.61 3.84 1.25
CA ASP A 94 5.65 3.90 2.37
C ASP A 94 5.30 5.34 2.75
N LEU A 95 6.29 6.23 2.78
CA LEU A 95 6.07 7.64 3.07
C LEU A 95 5.26 8.34 1.97
N LEU A 96 5.54 8.03 0.70
CA LEU A 96 4.78 8.57 -0.43
C LEU A 96 3.33 8.08 -0.41
N LEU A 97 3.13 6.79 -0.15
CA LEU A 97 1.81 6.16 -0.09
C LEU A 97 1.00 6.65 1.11
N TRP A 98 1.65 6.91 2.25
CA TRP A 98 1.02 7.60 3.39
C TRP A 98 0.50 8.97 3.00
N TRP A 99 1.37 9.78 2.38
CA TRP A 99 1.02 11.14 1.95
C TRP A 99 -0.17 11.16 1.00
N ILE A 100 -0.24 10.23 0.07
CA ILE A 100 -1.35 10.17 -0.89
C ILE A 100 -2.63 9.73 -0.17
N SER A 101 -2.61 8.57 0.48
CA SER A 101 -3.84 7.96 1.00
C SER A 101 -4.47 8.72 2.16
N PHE A 102 -3.67 9.13 3.15
CA PHE A 102 -4.22 9.82 4.32
C PHE A 102 -4.82 11.18 3.95
N PHE A 103 -4.07 11.99 3.18
CA PHE A 103 -4.49 13.36 2.87
C PHE A 103 -5.65 13.40 1.88
N VAL A 104 -5.74 12.47 0.92
CA VAL A 104 -6.90 12.37 0.02
C VAL A 104 -8.19 12.25 0.80
N TRP A 105 -8.25 11.27 1.71
CA TRP A 105 -9.46 11.03 2.49
C TRP A 105 -9.74 12.12 3.51
N TRP A 106 -8.69 12.70 4.10
CA TRP A 106 -8.85 13.85 5.00
C TRP A 106 -9.44 15.07 4.26
N ILE A 107 -8.90 15.42 3.08
CA ILE A 107 -9.36 16.56 2.26
C ILE A 107 -10.80 16.35 1.80
N ILE A 108 -11.12 15.19 1.22
CA ILE A 108 -12.49 14.88 0.75
C ILE A 108 -13.48 15.03 1.91
N SER A 109 -13.14 14.49 3.07
CA SER A 109 -14.01 14.47 4.24
C SER A 109 -14.17 15.84 4.88
N TYR A 110 -13.13 16.66 4.86
CA TYR A 110 -13.19 18.05 5.27
C TYR A 110 -14.19 18.82 4.42
N SER A 111 -14.14 18.66 3.10
CA SER A 111 -15.04 19.35 2.16
C SER A 111 -16.52 18.97 2.29
N ILE A 112 -16.83 17.83 2.88
CA ILE A 112 -18.21 17.38 3.16
C ILE A 112 -18.59 17.47 4.65
N ALA A 113 -17.78 18.15 5.47
CA ALA A 113 -17.98 18.32 6.92
C ALA A 113 -18.05 17.00 7.73
N GLN A 114 -17.32 15.96 7.31
CA GLN A 114 -17.24 14.64 7.96
C GLN A 114 -15.82 14.31 8.45
N VAL A 115 -15.15 15.27 9.11
CA VAL A 115 -13.72 15.20 9.46
C VAL A 115 -13.35 13.93 10.26
N LYS A 116 -14.18 13.53 11.23
CA LYS A 116 -13.93 12.32 12.03
C LYS A 116 -13.85 11.05 11.16
N LEU A 117 -14.73 10.95 10.17
CA LEU A 117 -14.71 9.83 9.21
C LEU A 117 -13.48 9.89 8.32
N GLY A 118 -13.06 11.08 7.90
CA GLY A 118 -11.83 11.30 7.15
C GLY A 118 -10.56 10.85 7.86
N ILE A 119 -10.49 11.06 9.18
CA ILE A 119 -9.36 10.58 9.97
C ILE A 119 -9.36 9.05 10.04
N ILE A 120 -10.53 8.45 10.31
CA ILE A 120 -10.65 6.98 10.39
C ILE A 120 -10.33 6.33 9.04
N SER A 121 -10.89 6.85 7.95
CA SER A 121 -10.64 6.32 6.60
C SER A 121 -9.21 6.58 6.15
N GLY A 122 -8.66 7.76 6.40
CA GLY A 122 -7.26 8.07 6.10
C GLY A 122 -6.30 7.11 6.79
N ILE A 123 -6.50 6.83 8.09
CA ILE A 123 -5.70 5.85 8.82
C ILE A 123 -5.91 4.44 8.27
N ALA A 124 -7.15 4.03 8.01
CA ALA A 124 -7.45 2.70 7.49
C ALA A 124 -6.82 2.46 6.11
N MET A 125 -6.95 3.41 5.18
CA MET A 125 -6.40 3.29 3.84
C MET A 125 -4.88 3.35 3.85
N TRP A 126 -4.29 4.18 4.71
CA TRP A 126 -2.84 4.18 4.92
C TRP A 126 -2.34 2.81 5.40
N LEU A 127 -2.94 2.27 6.47
CA LEU A 127 -2.57 0.96 6.99
C LEU A 127 -2.70 -0.13 5.93
N LEU A 128 -3.81 -0.11 5.18
CA LEU A 128 -4.04 -1.05 4.08
C LEU A 128 -2.94 -0.97 3.03
N ILE A 129 -2.60 0.23 2.55
CA ILE A 129 -1.63 0.39 1.47
C ILE A 129 -0.21 0.02 1.91
N VAL A 130 0.22 0.40 3.11
CA VAL A 130 1.56 0.02 3.62
C VAL A 130 1.65 -1.50 3.79
N LEU A 131 0.61 -2.11 4.34
CA LEU A 131 0.51 -3.56 4.49
C LEU A 131 0.58 -4.27 3.13
N LEU A 132 -0.17 -3.79 2.14
CA LEU A 132 -0.12 -4.30 0.77
C LEU A 132 1.27 -4.13 0.17
N ASN A 133 1.91 -2.98 0.36
CA ASN A 133 3.26 -2.72 -0.17
C ASN A 133 4.25 -3.76 0.36
N HIS A 134 4.32 -3.95 1.67
CA HIS A 134 5.18 -4.97 2.27
C HIS A 134 4.83 -6.38 1.81
N SER A 135 3.55 -6.74 1.73
CA SER A 135 3.14 -8.07 1.27
C SER A 135 3.53 -8.36 -0.19
N HIS A 136 3.36 -7.38 -1.08
CA HIS A 136 3.72 -7.50 -2.49
C HIS A 136 5.24 -7.45 -2.70
N MET A 137 5.98 -6.76 -1.83
CA MET A 137 7.44 -6.79 -1.85
C MET A 137 7.93 -8.19 -1.47
N PHE A 138 7.45 -8.73 -0.36
CA PHE A 138 7.73 -10.10 0.06
C PHE A 138 7.42 -11.11 -1.07
N LEU A 139 6.20 -11.04 -1.64
CA LEU A 139 5.77 -11.97 -2.67
C LEU A 139 6.59 -11.85 -3.96
N TYR A 140 6.93 -10.62 -4.39
CA TYR A 140 7.77 -10.44 -5.57
C TYR A 140 9.12 -11.14 -5.42
N MET A 141 9.72 -11.06 -4.23
CA MET A 141 11.05 -11.64 -3.97
C MET A 141 11.04 -13.17 -3.88
N VAL A 142 9.96 -13.77 -3.38
CA VAL A 142 9.84 -15.23 -3.23
C VAL A 142 9.24 -15.89 -4.47
N THR A 143 8.53 -15.13 -5.32
CA THR A 143 7.76 -15.67 -6.45
C THR A 143 8.10 -14.98 -7.78
N ASN A 144 7.10 -14.46 -8.49
CA ASN A 144 7.27 -13.69 -9.71
C ASN A 144 6.17 -12.64 -9.85
N LYS A 145 6.33 -11.72 -10.82
CA LYS A 145 5.40 -10.62 -11.05
C LYS A 145 3.96 -11.03 -11.36
N TYR A 146 3.75 -12.19 -11.98
CA TYR A 146 2.41 -12.69 -12.34
C TYR A 146 1.68 -13.25 -11.13
N ILE A 147 2.38 -14.00 -10.27
CA ILE A 147 1.85 -14.49 -9.01
C ILE A 147 1.50 -13.32 -8.09
N ASN A 148 2.32 -12.26 -8.08
CA ASN A 148 2.05 -11.05 -7.33
C ASN A 148 0.71 -10.37 -7.73
N LEU A 149 0.35 -10.42 -9.02
CA LEU A 149 -0.93 -9.90 -9.53
C LEU A 149 -2.09 -10.85 -9.24
N VAL A 150 -1.88 -12.17 -9.30
CA VAL A 150 -2.92 -13.14 -8.94
C VAL A 150 -3.26 -13.02 -7.45
N PHE A 151 -2.24 -12.82 -6.61
CA PHE A 151 -2.45 -12.61 -5.18
C PHE A 151 -3.24 -11.34 -4.89
N SER A 152 -3.02 -10.26 -5.63
CA SER A 152 -3.81 -9.03 -5.45
C SER A 152 -5.29 -9.23 -5.74
N LEU A 153 -5.67 -10.15 -6.65
CA LEU A 153 -7.07 -10.51 -6.87
C LEU A 153 -7.68 -11.25 -5.67
N VAL A 154 -6.90 -12.09 -5.00
CA VAL A 154 -7.32 -12.79 -3.77
C VAL A 154 -7.53 -11.79 -2.63
N GLU A 155 -6.66 -10.79 -2.51
CA GLU A 155 -6.78 -9.74 -1.50
C GLU A 155 -8.03 -8.87 -1.71
N ILE A 156 -8.43 -8.62 -2.96
CA ILE A 156 -9.71 -7.97 -3.26
C ILE A 156 -10.88 -8.77 -2.69
N LEU A 157 -10.88 -10.10 -2.82
CA LEU A 157 -11.90 -10.96 -2.21
C LEU A 157 -11.89 -10.86 -0.69
N PHE A 158 -10.71 -10.80 -0.06
CA PHE A 158 -10.60 -10.59 1.38
C PHE A 158 -11.18 -9.24 1.83
N ILE A 159 -10.98 -8.17 1.08
CA ILE A 159 -11.59 -6.87 1.36
C ILE A 159 -13.13 -6.96 1.27
N ILE A 160 -13.67 -7.67 0.28
CA ILE A 160 -15.12 -7.89 0.13
C ILE A 160 -15.68 -8.71 1.31
N PHE A 161 -14.98 -9.75 1.76
CA PHE A 161 -15.42 -10.53 2.91
C PHE A 161 -15.29 -9.78 4.23
N ALA A 162 -14.25 -8.96 4.39
CA ALA A 162 -14.08 -8.08 5.54
C ALA A 162 -15.18 -7.01 5.59
N SER A 163 -15.58 -6.44 4.44
CA SER A 163 -16.65 -5.45 4.38
C SER A 163 -18.01 -5.98 4.84
N ASN A 164 -18.22 -7.29 4.68
CA ASN A 164 -19.41 -8.01 5.15
C ASN A 164 -19.26 -8.62 6.56
N LYS A 165 -18.22 -8.25 7.31
CA LYS A 165 -17.92 -8.73 8.68
C LYS A 165 -17.56 -10.21 8.80
N THR A 166 -17.42 -10.93 7.69
CA THR A 166 -17.08 -12.36 7.67
C THR A 166 -15.70 -12.64 8.25
N LEU A 167 -14.76 -11.69 8.14
CA LEU A 167 -13.36 -11.82 8.56
C LEU A 167 -13.02 -11.04 9.83
N MET A 168 -13.99 -10.80 10.72
CA MET A 168 -13.79 -10.01 11.94
C MET A 168 -12.79 -10.60 12.94
N SER A 169 -12.67 -11.93 12.98
CA SER A 169 -11.77 -12.68 13.89
C SER A 169 -10.69 -13.47 13.14
N ALA A 170 -10.52 -13.21 11.84
CA ALA A 170 -9.54 -13.90 11.01
C ALA A 170 -8.14 -13.28 11.19
N TYR A 171 -7.45 -13.66 12.27
CA TYR A 171 -6.12 -13.14 12.61
C TYR A 171 -5.07 -13.35 11.52
N TRP A 172 -5.18 -14.41 10.73
CA TRP A 172 -4.28 -14.72 9.62
C TRP A 172 -4.48 -13.82 8.40
N CYS A 173 -5.65 -13.20 8.25
CA CYS A 173 -5.99 -12.42 7.06
C CYS A 173 -5.64 -10.94 7.30
N PHE A 174 -4.37 -10.60 7.14
CA PHE A 174 -3.84 -9.27 7.46
C PHE A 174 -4.58 -8.13 6.76
N VAL A 175 -4.94 -8.29 5.47
CA VAL A 175 -5.66 -7.30 4.64
C VAL A 175 -7.05 -6.93 5.21
N ALA A 176 -7.67 -7.83 5.98
CA ALA A 176 -8.99 -7.59 6.54
C ALA A 176 -8.96 -6.58 7.70
N TRP A 177 -7.85 -6.44 8.42
CA TRP A 177 -7.79 -5.62 9.64
C TRP A 177 -7.98 -4.13 9.41
N PRO A 178 -7.32 -3.50 8.42
CA PRO A 178 -7.58 -2.10 8.09
C PRO A 178 -9.05 -1.85 7.69
N ILE A 179 -9.66 -2.78 6.97
CA ILE A 179 -11.07 -2.72 6.56
C ILE A 179 -12.00 -2.86 7.79
N ASN A 180 -11.70 -3.82 8.67
CA ASN A 180 -12.45 -4.01 9.90
C ASN A 180 -12.33 -2.78 10.83
N TYR A 181 -11.19 -2.08 10.82
CA TYR A 181 -10.99 -0.81 11.53
C TYR A 181 -11.83 0.31 10.90
N LEU A 182 -11.84 0.44 9.56
CA LEU A 182 -12.69 1.41 8.86
C LEU A 182 -14.17 1.29 9.27
N ILE A 183 -14.67 0.06 9.41
CA ILE A 183 -16.10 -0.18 9.64
C ILE A 183 -16.47 0.09 11.10
N HIS A 184 -15.66 -0.38 12.04
CA HIS A 184 -15.98 -0.45 13.46
C HIS A 184 -15.24 0.57 14.34
N ALA A 185 -14.18 1.21 13.83
CA ALA A 185 -13.34 2.16 14.54
C ALA A 185 -12.83 1.65 15.91
N ASP A 186 -12.47 0.36 15.96
CA ASP A 186 -11.94 -0.29 17.17
C ASP A 186 -10.41 -0.30 17.16
N ASN A 187 -9.81 0.28 18.19
CA ASN A 187 -8.36 0.38 18.35
C ASN A 187 -7.65 -0.98 18.36
N SER A 188 -8.33 -2.05 18.79
CA SER A 188 -7.75 -3.41 18.73
C SER A 188 -7.31 -3.77 17.30
N LYS A 189 -8.11 -3.39 16.30
CA LYS A 189 -7.89 -3.67 14.87
C LYS A 189 -6.76 -2.84 14.28
N LEU A 190 -6.61 -1.62 14.77
CA LEU A 190 -5.46 -0.77 14.46
C LEU A 190 -4.19 -1.44 14.96
N TYR A 191 -4.16 -1.89 16.22
CA TYR A 191 -2.99 -2.58 16.78
C TYR A 191 -2.63 -3.85 15.99
N PHE A 192 -3.61 -4.68 15.63
CA PHE A 192 -3.37 -5.86 14.78
C PHE A 192 -2.83 -5.50 13.40
N SER A 193 -3.34 -4.43 12.78
CA SER A 193 -2.81 -3.96 11.48
C SER A 193 -1.35 -3.54 11.60
N THR A 194 -1.01 -2.77 12.64
CA THR A 194 0.38 -2.34 12.87
C THR A 194 1.32 -3.50 13.19
N MET A 195 0.84 -4.52 13.92
CA MET A 195 1.61 -5.73 14.22
C MET A 195 1.96 -6.50 12.94
N TRP A 196 0.99 -6.66 12.03
CA TRP A 196 1.24 -7.33 10.74
C TRP A 196 2.21 -6.56 9.85
N ILE A 197 2.13 -5.23 9.83
CA ILE A 197 3.12 -4.39 9.14
C ILE A 197 4.52 -4.69 9.70
N LEU A 198 4.69 -4.66 11.02
CA LEU A 198 5.99 -4.97 11.66
C LEU A 198 6.51 -6.37 11.28
N ILE A 199 5.64 -7.39 11.29
CA ILE A 199 6.01 -8.75 10.90
C ILE A 199 6.50 -8.78 9.45
N LEU A 200 5.75 -8.17 8.52
CA LEU A 200 6.13 -8.15 7.11
C LEU A 200 7.42 -7.35 6.88
N THR A 201 7.61 -6.21 7.54
CA THR A 201 8.86 -5.43 7.45
C THR A 201 10.07 -6.24 7.93
N ILE A 202 9.92 -7.03 9.00
CA ILE A 202 10.98 -7.92 9.50
C ILE A 202 11.28 -9.02 8.48
N LEU A 203 10.25 -9.63 7.89
CA LEU A 203 10.40 -10.66 6.86
C LEU A 203 11.10 -10.11 5.61
N ASP A 204 10.69 -8.94 5.13
CA ASP A 204 11.31 -8.24 4.00
C ASP A 204 12.81 -8.01 4.27
N TYR A 205 13.17 -7.53 5.46
CA TYR A 205 14.56 -7.31 5.84
C TYR A 205 15.40 -8.59 5.81
N PHE A 206 14.88 -9.70 6.35
CA PHE A 206 15.58 -10.98 6.34
C PHE A 206 15.78 -11.52 4.93
N ILE A 207 14.77 -11.41 4.06
CA ILE A 207 14.86 -11.84 2.65
C ILE A 207 15.84 -10.98 1.87
N PHE A 208 15.81 -9.66 2.06
CA PHE A 208 16.80 -8.80 1.43
C PHE A 208 18.21 -9.23 1.83
N ARG A 209 18.41 -9.59 3.11
CA ARG A 209 19.71 -10.00 3.63
C ARG A 209 20.16 -11.35 3.08
N SER A 210 19.26 -12.32 2.91
CA SER A 210 19.64 -13.62 2.33
C SER A 210 20.12 -13.48 0.88
N ILE A 211 19.47 -12.61 0.09
CA ILE A 211 19.83 -12.38 -1.31
C ILE A 211 21.19 -11.69 -1.46
N GLU A 212 21.54 -10.81 -0.53
CA GLU A 212 22.88 -10.19 -0.52
C GLU A 212 23.98 -11.22 -0.22
N LEU A 213 23.70 -12.23 0.61
CA LEU A 213 24.66 -13.30 0.93
C LEU A 213 24.90 -14.23 -0.27
N GLU A 214 23.84 -14.61 -1.02
CA GLU A 214 23.95 -15.46 -2.21
C GLU A 214 24.75 -14.84 -3.37
N ARG A 215 24.97 -13.52 -3.38
CA ARG A 215 25.78 -12.84 -4.40
C ARG A 215 27.28 -12.75 -4.10
N ILE A 216 27.69 -13.12 -2.88
CA ILE A 216 29.08 -13.03 -2.41
C ILE A 216 29.84 -14.35 -2.62
N ASP A 217 29.12 -15.46 -2.83
CA ASP A 217 29.65 -16.79 -3.20
C ASP A 217 29.71 -16.98 -4.73
#